data_AF-A0A397T8T8-F1
#
_entry.id   AF-A0A397T8T8-F1
#
_cell.length_a   1.000
_cell.length_b   1.000
_cell.length_c   1.000
_cell.angle_alpha   90.00
_cell.angle_beta   90.00
_cell.angle_gamma   90.00
#
_symmetry.space_group_name_H-M   'P 1'
#
loop_
_entity.id
_entity.type
_entity.pdbx_description
1 polymer ?
#
loop_
_entity_poly.entity_id
_entity_poly.type
_entity_poly.pdbx_seq_one_letter_code
_entity_poly.pdbx_strand_id
1 'polypeptide(L)'
;MYNDNDYRLFLKSFEANGLERLSDTDEITKVITSLEKIEPGERYQIVASHITAIRKNVTWSQIEDKAIEDETLLAVKNFLNKMFKLTVEIFPHRIMYKNKQSIMEWDGILTCDNKVFLLETKHKMTAEHIENLINRLSEFQNKLEITDSLEFKKLLGKQHVGVACGTLFTDELRSMSIDKGLMVVFPSGDRYKVEAPQGLMGTVKVCTYL
;
A
#
# COMPACT_ATOMS: atom_id res chain seq x y z
N MET A 1 13.50 -23.94 -3.05
CA MET A 1 14.90 -23.77 -3.51
C MET A 1 15.52 -25.15 -3.48
N TYR A 2 15.82 -25.72 -4.65
CA TYR A 2 16.05 -27.16 -4.79
C TYR A 2 17.48 -27.51 -5.24
N ASN A 3 18.25 -26.52 -5.69
CA ASN A 3 19.63 -26.70 -6.15
C ASN A 3 20.43 -25.39 -6.00
N ASP A 4 21.74 -25.47 -6.21
CA ASP A 4 22.66 -24.33 -6.13
C ASP A 4 22.37 -23.23 -7.15
N ASN A 5 21.78 -23.56 -8.29
CA ASN A 5 21.38 -22.54 -9.27
C ASN A 5 20.16 -21.73 -8.78
N ASP A 6 19.17 -22.38 -8.18
CA ASP A 6 18.06 -21.71 -7.50
C ASP A 6 18.56 -20.81 -6.37
N TYR A 7 19.56 -21.28 -5.61
CA TYR A 7 20.19 -20.50 -4.55
C TYR A 7 20.93 -19.28 -5.08
N ARG A 8 21.70 -19.44 -6.17
CA ARG A 8 22.36 -18.30 -6.83
C ARG A 8 21.35 -17.33 -7.42
N LEU A 9 20.23 -17.81 -7.97
CA LEU A 9 19.15 -16.95 -8.46
C LEU A 9 18.47 -16.19 -7.32
N PHE A 10 18.24 -16.85 -6.18
CA PHE A 10 17.77 -16.22 -4.95
C PHE A 10 18.75 -15.14 -4.45
N LEU A 11 20.04 -15.47 -4.29
CA LEU A 11 21.05 -14.48 -3.90
C LEU A 11 21.11 -13.30 -4.88
N LYS A 12 21.02 -13.59 -6.18
CA LYS A 12 20.99 -12.58 -7.25
C LYS A 12 19.74 -11.70 -7.19
N SER A 13 18.57 -12.23 -6.81
CA SER A 13 17.36 -11.40 -6.63
C SER A 13 17.49 -10.41 -5.48
N PHE A 14 18.40 -10.67 -4.53
CA PHE A 14 18.70 -9.79 -3.40
C PHE A 14 20.06 -9.07 -3.53
N GLU A 15 20.73 -9.17 -4.68
CA GLU A 15 22.10 -8.65 -4.90
C GLU A 15 23.09 -9.02 -3.77
N ALA A 16 22.87 -10.20 -3.21
CA ALA A 16 23.60 -10.72 -2.08
C ALA A 16 24.88 -11.41 -2.54
N ASN A 17 25.94 -11.23 -1.74
CA ASN A 17 27.18 -11.98 -1.87
C ASN A 17 27.09 -13.36 -1.20
N GLY A 18 26.11 -13.55 -0.31
CA GLY A 18 25.81 -14.81 0.33
C GLY A 18 24.92 -14.63 1.56
N LEU A 19 24.86 -15.66 2.39
CA LEU A 19 24.13 -15.67 3.65
C LEU A 19 25.09 -15.85 4.83
N GLU A 20 24.79 -15.26 5.97
CA GLU A 20 25.49 -15.46 7.23
C GLU A 20 24.54 -16.08 8.24
N ARG A 21 24.98 -17.08 9.01
CA ARG A 21 24.15 -17.71 10.04
C ARG A 21 24.11 -16.82 11.27
N LEU A 22 22.93 -16.56 11.80
CA LEU A 22 22.74 -15.66 12.95
C LEU A 22 23.18 -16.27 14.28
N SER A 23 23.31 -17.59 14.36
CA SER A 23 23.76 -18.29 15.56
C SER A 23 25.29 -18.39 15.67
N ASP A 24 26.03 -18.06 14.61
CA ASP A 24 27.50 -18.10 14.63
C ASP A 24 28.00 -16.92 15.47
N THR A 25 28.66 -17.21 16.60
CA THR A 25 29.27 -16.21 17.49
C THR A 25 30.75 -16.00 17.19
N ASP A 26 31.27 -16.59 16.12
CA ASP A 26 32.68 -16.50 15.75
C ASP A 26 33.01 -15.08 15.26
N GLU A 27 34.17 -14.55 15.67
CA GLU A 27 34.66 -13.23 15.22
C GLU A 27 34.90 -13.16 13.69
N ILE A 28 34.89 -14.31 13.00
CA ILE A 28 35.08 -14.41 11.55
C ILE A 28 33.74 -14.73 10.88
N THR A 29 33.15 -13.71 10.28
CA THR A 29 31.93 -13.76 9.45
C THR A 29 32.07 -14.81 8.34
N LYS A 30 31.34 -15.93 8.44
CA LYS A 30 31.39 -17.01 7.45
C LYS A 30 30.24 -16.88 6.44
N VAL A 31 30.54 -16.26 5.30
CA VAL A 31 29.56 -16.07 4.23
C VAL A 31 29.36 -17.35 3.43
N ILE A 32 28.12 -17.84 3.42
CA ILE A 32 27.67 -19.05 2.72
C ILE A 32 27.21 -18.69 1.30
N THR A 33 27.84 -19.33 0.32
CA THR A 33 27.61 -19.10 -1.12
C THR A 33 27.11 -20.34 -1.89
N SER A 34 26.80 -21.43 -1.18
CA SER A 34 26.15 -22.63 -1.73
C SER A 34 24.99 -23.11 -0.86
N LEU A 35 23.99 -23.74 -1.47
CA LEU A 35 22.79 -24.26 -0.81
C LEU A 35 23.12 -25.40 0.15
N GLU A 36 24.10 -26.23 -0.20
CA GLU A 36 24.54 -27.39 0.59
C GLU A 36 25.04 -27.03 2.00
N LYS A 37 25.40 -25.76 2.22
CA LYS A 37 25.90 -25.24 3.49
C LYS A 37 24.79 -24.63 4.35
N ILE A 38 23.54 -24.64 3.88
CA ILE A 38 22.37 -24.18 4.63
C ILE A 38 21.84 -25.34 5.47
N GLU A 39 21.74 -25.13 6.77
CA GLU A 39 21.22 -26.08 7.73
C GLU A 39 19.71 -25.86 7.93
N PRO A 40 18.88 -26.92 7.87
CA PRO A 40 17.45 -26.80 8.15
C PRO A 40 17.18 -26.31 9.58
N GLY A 41 16.24 -25.37 9.74
CA GLY A 41 15.83 -24.84 11.04
C GLY A 41 16.65 -23.65 11.54
N GLU A 42 17.76 -23.33 10.86
CA GLU A 42 18.63 -22.20 11.18
C GLU A 42 18.15 -20.89 10.56
N ARG A 43 18.60 -19.78 11.16
CA ARG A 43 18.27 -18.43 10.69
C ARG A 43 19.50 -17.78 10.07
N TYR A 44 19.28 -17.13 8.93
CA TYR A 44 20.33 -16.52 8.15
C TYR A 44 20.03 -15.06 7.84
N GLN A 45 21.07 -14.24 7.85
CA GLN A 45 21.06 -12.86 7.39
C GLN A 45 21.65 -12.78 5.98
N ILE A 46 21.07 -11.92 5.14
CA ILE A 46 21.60 -11.64 3.80
C ILE A 46 22.83 -10.75 3.92
N VAL A 47 23.97 -11.21 3.37
CA VAL A 47 25.21 -10.44 3.28
C VAL A 47 25.30 -9.82 1.89
N ALA A 48 25.10 -8.51 1.80
CA ALA A 48 25.26 -7.73 0.58
C ALA A 48 26.41 -6.72 0.75
N SER A 49 27.16 -6.44 -0.32
CA SER A 49 28.18 -5.38 -0.24
C SER A 49 27.50 -4.03 -0.02
N HIS A 50 27.95 -3.28 0.99
CA HIS A 50 27.44 -1.95 1.35
C HIS A 50 27.35 -0.97 0.15
N ILE A 51 28.17 -1.16 -0.88
CA ILE A 51 28.17 -0.35 -2.11
C ILE A 51 26.95 -0.66 -3.00
N THR A 52 26.32 -1.83 -2.90
CA THR A 52 25.16 -2.24 -3.72
C THR A 52 23.81 -1.81 -3.13
N ALA A 53 23.68 -1.79 -1.79
CA ALA A 53 22.51 -1.21 -1.12
C ALA A 53 22.37 0.31 -1.35
N ILE A 54 23.46 0.97 -1.73
CA ILE A 54 23.50 2.41 -2.08
C ILE A 54 23.44 2.62 -3.60
N ARG A 55 23.87 1.64 -4.43
CA ARG A 55 23.93 1.79 -5.91
C ARG A 55 22.60 1.61 -6.63
N LYS A 56 21.56 1.12 -5.96
CA LYS A 56 20.18 1.31 -6.39
C LYS A 56 19.56 2.31 -5.43
N ASN A 57 19.26 3.51 -5.91
CA ASN A 57 18.57 4.60 -5.18
C ASN A 57 17.16 4.24 -4.65
N VAL A 58 16.86 2.95 -4.50
CA VAL A 58 15.68 2.44 -3.82
C VAL A 58 16.13 1.99 -2.43
N THR A 59 16.04 2.91 -1.47
CA THR A 59 16.24 2.58 -0.06
C THR A 59 15.26 1.49 0.35
N TRP A 60 15.63 0.59 1.26
CA TRP A 60 14.71 -0.45 1.78
C TRP A 60 13.35 0.12 2.19
N SER A 61 13.32 1.35 2.70
CA SER A 61 12.09 2.08 2.99
C SER A 61 11.17 2.23 1.78
N GLN A 62 11.68 2.51 0.57
CA GLN A 62 10.87 2.62 -0.64
C GLN A 62 10.27 1.28 -1.07
N ILE A 63 10.98 0.17 -0.83
CA ILE A 63 10.45 -1.18 -1.10
C ILE A 63 9.30 -1.48 -0.13
N GLU A 64 9.48 -1.16 1.15
CA GLU A 64 8.47 -1.34 2.18
C GLU A 64 7.24 -0.46 1.93
N ASP A 65 7.45 0.83 1.61
CA ASP A 65 6.39 1.77 1.24
C ASP A 65 5.58 1.21 0.07
N LYS A 66 6.26 0.74 -0.98
CA LYS A 66 5.59 0.20 -2.16
C LYS A 66 4.80 -1.08 -1.85
N ALA A 67 5.34 -1.97 -1.03
CA ALA A 67 4.64 -3.18 -0.61
C ALA A 67 3.38 -2.86 0.20
N ILE A 68 3.45 -1.87 1.10
CA ILE A 68 2.30 -1.39 1.88
C ILE A 68 1.23 -0.82 0.95
N GLU A 69 1.60 0.02 -0.01
CA GLU A 69 0.68 0.59 -0.99
C GLU A 69 -0.05 -0.50 -1.81
N ASP A 70 0.70 -1.49 -2.32
CA ASP A 70 0.16 -2.54 -3.17
C ASP A 70 -0.79 -3.47 -2.40
N GLU A 71 -0.43 -3.85 -1.16
CA GLU A 71 -1.30 -4.62 -0.27
C GLU A 71 -2.55 -3.83 0.13
N THR A 72 -2.41 -2.52 0.38
CA THR A 72 -3.55 -1.63 0.68
C THR A 72 -4.51 -1.57 -0.50
N LEU A 73 -4.00 -1.32 -1.71
CA LEU A 73 -4.79 -1.31 -2.95
C LEU A 73 -5.53 -2.62 -3.14
N LEU A 74 -4.86 -3.75 -2.93
CA LEU A 74 -5.45 -5.07 -3.07
C LEU A 74 -6.54 -5.33 -2.01
N ALA A 75 -6.29 -4.98 -0.75
CA ALA A 75 -7.25 -5.13 0.34
C ALA A 75 -8.52 -4.31 0.08
N VAL A 76 -8.36 -3.04 -0.31
CA VAL A 76 -9.47 -2.13 -0.64
C VAL A 76 -10.23 -2.65 -1.86
N LYS A 77 -9.53 -3.03 -2.94
CA LYS A 77 -10.14 -3.61 -4.14
C LYS A 77 -10.98 -4.84 -3.80
N ASN A 78 -10.43 -5.77 -3.03
CA ASN A 78 -11.13 -7.00 -2.64
C ASN A 78 -12.34 -6.72 -1.75
N PHE A 79 -12.23 -5.76 -0.84
CA PHE A 79 -13.34 -5.31 -0.02
C PHE A 79 -14.47 -4.71 -0.86
N LEU A 80 -14.14 -3.77 -1.75
CA LEU A 80 -15.09 -3.09 -2.61
C LEU A 80 -15.76 -4.04 -3.62
N ASN A 81 -15.01 -4.97 -4.22
CA ASN A 81 -15.55 -6.01 -5.10
C ASN A 81 -16.61 -6.86 -4.38
N LYS A 82 -16.35 -7.24 -3.13
CA LYS A 82 -17.30 -8.00 -2.30
C LYS A 82 -18.50 -7.15 -1.90
N MET A 83 -18.26 -5.90 -1.51
CA MET A 83 -19.29 -4.98 -1.02
C MET A 83 -20.27 -4.59 -2.12
N PHE A 84 -19.78 -4.16 -3.28
CA PHE A 84 -20.63 -3.66 -4.36
C PHE A 84 -21.04 -4.73 -5.37
N LYS A 85 -20.38 -5.89 -5.40
CA LYS A 85 -20.54 -6.91 -6.46
C LYS A 85 -20.35 -6.32 -7.87
N LEU A 86 -19.51 -5.30 -7.97
CA LEU A 86 -19.14 -4.61 -9.20
C LEU A 86 -17.64 -4.74 -9.43
N THR A 87 -17.22 -4.55 -10.68
CA THR A 87 -15.80 -4.51 -11.04
C THR A 87 -15.18 -3.22 -10.52
N VAL A 88 -14.27 -3.35 -9.56
CA VAL A 88 -13.43 -2.25 -9.09
C VAL A 88 -12.16 -2.20 -9.95
N GLU A 89 -11.90 -1.03 -10.51
CA GLU A 89 -10.72 -0.78 -11.33
C GLU A 89 -9.68 0.02 -10.55
N ILE A 90 -8.40 -0.31 -10.74
CA ILE A 90 -7.30 0.51 -10.25
C ILE A 90 -7.03 1.56 -11.30
N PHE A 91 -7.16 2.83 -10.92
CA PHE A 91 -6.89 3.93 -11.83
C PHE A 91 -5.36 4.07 -11.99
N PRO A 92 -4.84 4.07 -13.23
CA PRO A 92 -3.41 3.88 -13.48
C PRO A 92 -2.56 5.11 -13.17
N HIS A 93 -3.15 6.28 -12.95
CA HIS A 93 -2.43 7.53 -12.69
C HIS A 93 -2.61 7.96 -11.24
N ARG A 94 -1.50 8.38 -10.63
CA ARG A 94 -1.47 8.83 -9.22
C ARG A 94 -1.29 10.33 -9.06
N ILE A 95 -0.59 10.95 -10.01
CA ILE A 95 -0.21 12.37 -9.97
C ILE A 95 -1.03 13.17 -10.98
N MET A 96 -1.70 14.20 -10.49
CA MET A 96 -2.48 15.16 -11.27
C MET A 96 -1.62 16.39 -11.58
N TYR A 97 -1.67 16.89 -12.82
CA TYR A 97 -0.84 18.01 -13.27
C TYR A 97 -1.67 19.21 -13.75
N LYS A 98 -1.08 20.41 -13.61
CA LYS A 98 -1.50 21.65 -14.26
C LYS A 98 -0.25 22.42 -14.68
N ASN A 99 -0.16 22.85 -15.94
CA ASN A 99 1.00 23.53 -16.51
C ASN A 99 2.33 22.79 -16.23
N LYS A 100 2.32 21.45 -16.32
CA LYS A 100 3.44 20.54 -15.99
C LYS A 100 3.87 20.53 -14.52
N GLN A 101 3.17 21.23 -13.63
CA GLN A 101 3.39 21.17 -12.19
C GLN A 101 2.41 20.17 -11.55
N SER A 102 2.91 19.33 -10.64
CA SER A 102 2.05 18.47 -9.83
C SER A 102 1.17 19.34 -8.93
N ILE A 103 -0.14 19.08 -8.95
CA ILE A 103 -1.10 19.79 -8.11
C ILE A 103 -1.74 18.90 -7.04
N MET A 104 -1.67 17.58 -7.20
CA MET A 104 -2.13 16.59 -6.23
C MET A 104 -1.60 15.20 -6.59
N GLU A 105 -1.30 14.38 -5.58
CA GLU A 105 -0.84 13.00 -5.75
C GLU A 105 -1.50 12.07 -4.73
N TRP A 106 -1.95 10.89 -5.16
CA TRP A 106 -2.54 9.88 -4.27
C TRP A 106 -1.77 8.57 -4.33
N ASP A 107 -1.59 7.91 -3.19
CA ASP A 107 -0.85 6.64 -3.11
C ASP A 107 -1.58 5.52 -3.87
N GLY A 108 -2.90 5.64 -3.98
CA GLY A 108 -3.74 4.77 -4.78
C GLY A 108 -5.07 5.41 -5.13
N ILE A 109 -5.59 5.07 -6.31
CA ILE A 109 -6.92 5.50 -6.75
C ILE A 109 -7.65 4.27 -7.28
N LEU A 110 -8.86 4.03 -6.77
CA LEU A 110 -9.75 3.02 -7.33
C LEU A 110 -11.05 3.67 -7.80
N THR A 111 -11.63 3.13 -8.84
CA THR A 111 -12.93 3.53 -9.37
C THR A 111 -13.89 2.36 -9.33
N CYS A 112 -15.10 2.60 -8.86
CA CYS A 112 -16.20 1.65 -8.88
C CYS A 112 -17.48 2.41 -9.19
N ASP A 113 -18.04 2.20 -10.40
CA ASP A 113 -19.23 2.91 -10.86
C ASP A 113 -19.07 4.45 -10.74
N ASN A 114 -19.97 5.13 -10.03
CA ASN A 114 -19.93 6.57 -9.79
C ASN A 114 -19.13 6.97 -8.54
N LYS A 115 -18.28 6.08 -8.00
CA LYS A 115 -17.44 6.34 -6.84
C LYS A 115 -15.95 6.27 -7.18
N VAL A 116 -15.18 7.13 -6.54
CA VAL A 116 -13.71 7.17 -6.57
C VAL A 116 -13.19 7.06 -5.15
N PHE A 117 -12.28 6.11 -4.93
CA PHE A 117 -11.64 5.86 -3.65
C PHE A 117 -10.20 6.37 -3.72
N LEU A 118 -9.86 7.31 -2.85
CA LEU A 118 -8.59 8.04 -2.83
C LEU A 118 -7.80 7.61 -1.60
N LEU A 119 -6.67 6.94 -1.82
CA LEU A 119 -5.89 6.29 -0.76
C LEU A 119 -4.74 7.17 -0.31
N GLU A 120 -4.56 7.25 1.00
CA GLU A 120 -3.35 7.76 1.64
C GLU A 120 -2.85 6.74 2.68
N THR A 121 -1.59 6.39 2.55
CA THR A 121 -0.86 5.39 3.32
C THR A 121 0.21 6.08 4.16
N LYS A 122 0.35 5.66 5.41
CA LYS A 122 1.42 6.10 6.32
C LYS A 122 1.89 4.92 7.15
N HIS A 123 3.17 4.85 7.49
CA HIS A 123 3.63 3.91 8.51
C HIS A 123 2.91 4.12 9.85
N LYS A 124 2.79 5.38 10.27
CA LYS A 124 2.08 5.79 11.48
C LYS A 124 1.00 6.81 11.14
N MET A 125 -0.25 6.41 11.32
CA MET A 125 -1.38 7.31 11.16
C MET A 125 -1.47 8.25 12.37
N THR A 126 -1.77 9.53 12.14
CA THR A 126 -1.94 10.55 13.18
C THR A 126 -3.20 11.35 12.90
N ALA A 127 -3.68 12.11 13.89
CA ALA A 127 -4.83 12.99 13.68
C ALA A 127 -4.56 14.06 12.60
N GLU A 128 -3.34 14.61 12.56
CA GLU A 128 -2.92 15.56 11.53
C GLU A 128 -2.98 14.94 10.13
N HIS A 129 -2.53 13.70 9.96
CA HIS A 129 -2.64 13.00 8.67
C HIS A 129 -4.11 12.84 8.24
N ILE A 130 -5.02 12.55 9.18
CA ILE A 130 -6.44 12.39 8.90
C ILE A 130 -7.08 13.72 8.50
N GLU A 131 -6.78 14.82 9.21
CA GLU A 131 -7.28 16.15 8.83
C GLU A 131 -6.71 16.60 7.47
N ASN A 132 -5.43 16.36 7.21
CA ASN A 132 -4.82 16.66 5.92
C ASN A 132 -5.47 15.87 4.79
N LEU A 133 -5.74 14.58 4.99
CA LEU A 133 -6.48 13.75 4.04
C LEU A 133 -7.87 14.36 3.74
N ILE A 134 -8.62 14.75 4.77
CA ILE A 134 -9.96 15.35 4.61
C ILE A 134 -9.90 16.67 3.84
N ASN A 135 -8.96 17.55 4.17
CA ASN A 135 -8.76 18.80 3.47
C ASN A 135 -8.46 18.55 1.99
N ARG A 136 -7.55 17.62 1.69
CA ARG A 136 -7.21 17.24 0.31
C ARG A 136 -8.37 16.63 -0.45
N LEU A 137 -9.22 15.81 0.20
CA LEU A 137 -10.44 15.28 -0.40
C LEU A 137 -11.41 16.41 -0.76
N SER A 138 -11.56 17.41 0.10
CA SER A 138 -12.43 18.56 -0.16
C SER A 138 -11.95 19.41 -1.34
N GLU A 139 -10.64 19.47 -1.59
CA GLU A 139 -10.06 20.19 -2.71
C GLU A 139 -10.11 19.39 -4.03
N PHE A 140 -10.24 18.07 -3.98
CA PHE A 140 -10.03 17.20 -5.14
C PHE A 140 -10.89 17.59 -6.34
N GLN A 141 -12.16 17.89 -6.12
CA GLN A 141 -13.08 18.30 -7.20
C GLN A 141 -12.63 19.60 -7.88
N ASN A 142 -12.20 20.59 -7.10
CA ASN A 142 -11.67 21.84 -7.65
C ASN A 142 -10.38 21.60 -8.44
N LYS A 143 -9.52 20.65 -8.01
CA LYS A 143 -8.31 20.26 -8.74
C LYS A 143 -8.65 19.56 -10.06
N LEU A 144 -9.69 18.71 -10.08
CA LEU A 144 -10.18 18.05 -11.30
C LEU A 144 -10.68 19.04 -12.36
N GLU A 145 -11.25 20.18 -11.97
CA GLU A 145 -11.70 21.21 -12.92
C GLU A 145 -10.53 21.92 -13.62
N ILE A 146 -9.43 22.14 -12.89
CA ILE A 146 -8.31 22.95 -13.37
C ILE A 146 -7.14 22.13 -13.94
N THR A 147 -7.20 20.80 -13.88
CA THR A 147 -6.11 19.93 -14.35
C THR A 147 -6.02 19.87 -15.87
N ASP A 148 -4.80 19.67 -16.37
CA ASP A 148 -4.54 19.34 -17.78
C ASP A 148 -4.59 17.82 -18.02
N SER A 149 -4.65 17.01 -16.96
CA SER A 149 -4.66 15.56 -17.03
C SER A 149 -6.04 15.03 -17.49
N LEU A 150 -6.18 14.77 -18.78
CA LEU A 150 -7.44 14.29 -19.40
C LEU A 150 -8.00 13.04 -18.72
N GLU A 151 -7.14 12.12 -18.30
CA GLU A 151 -7.55 10.91 -17.59
C GLU A 151 -8.21 11.22 -16.25
N PHE A 152 -7.67 12.19 -15.49
CA PHE A 152 -8.26 12.63 -14.23
C PHE A 152 -9.62 13.31 -14.46
N LYS A 153 -9.83 14.04 -15.56
CA LYS A 153 -11.13 14.65 -15.87
C LYS A 153 -12.28 13.64 -15.96
N LYS A 154 -12.00 12.36 -16.25
CA LYS A 154 -13.00 11.27 -16.22
C LYS A 154 -13.56 11.00 -14.82
N LEU A 155 -12.90 11.49 -13.78
CA LEU A 155 -13.31 11.36 -12.38
C LEU A 155 -14.24 12.50 -11.94
N LEU A 156 -14.40 13.55 -12.75
CA LEU A 156 -15.23 14.70 -12.42
C LEU A 156 -16.71 14.29 -12.26
N GLY A 157 -17.38 14.83 -11.23
CA GLY A 157 -18.78 14.55 -10.93
C GLY A 157 -19.05 13.22 -10.23
N LYS A 158 -18.01 12.41 -9.98
CA LYS A 158 -18.12 11.18 -9.19
C LYS A 158 -18.10 11.50 -7.69
N GLN A 159 -18.67 10.60 -6.88
CA GLN A 159 -18.59 10.69 -5.43
C GLN A 159 -17.18 10.27 -4.98
N HIS A 160 -16.51 11.13 -4.24
CA HIS A 160 -15.16 10.88 -3.72
C HIS A 160 -15.22 10.33 -2.29
N VAL A 161 -14.44 9.29 -2.02
CA VAL A 161 -14.35 8.63 -0.72
C VAL A 161 -12.87 8.52 -0.34
N GLY A 162 -12.53 9.00 0.84
CA GLY A 162 -11.18 8.88 1.37
C GLY A 162 -10.92 7.53 2.00
N VAL A 163 -9.69 7.04 1.84
CA VAL A 163 -9.22 5.80 2.44
C VAL A 163 -7.92 6.08 3.17
N ALA A 164 -7.94 6.01 4.50
CA ALA A 164 -6.77 6.14 5.35
C ALA A 164 -6.18 4.76 5.61
N CYS A 165 -4.89 4.58 5.36
CA CYS A 165 -4.17 3.35 5.68
C CYS A 165 -3.00 3.61 6.60
N GLY A 166 -2.85 2.79 7.64
CA GLY A 166 -1.65 2.83 8.47
C GLY A 166 -1.24 1.49 9.08
N THR A 167 0.06 1.21 9.06
CA THR A 167 0.64 0.05 9.76
C THR A 167 0.43 0.19 11.27
N LEU A 168 0.69 1.40 11.80
CA LEU A 168 0.36 1.82 13.15
C LEU A 168 -0.85 2.76 13.10
N PHE A 169 -2.04 2.19 13.27
CA PHE A 169 -3.31 2.92 13.22
C PHE A 169 -4.18 2.52 14.42
N THR A 170 -4.20 3.34 15.46
CA THR A 170 -4.89 3.02 16.73
C THR A 170 -6.40 3.01 16.59
N ASP A 171 -7.09 2.25 17.44
CA ASP A 171 -8.55 2.11 17.44
C ASP A 171 -9.27 3.46 17.55
N GLU A 172 -8.73 4.37 18.37
CA GLU A 172 -9.23 5.75 18.52
C GLU A 172 -9.17 6.52 17.20
N LEU A 173 -8.01 6.52 16.54
CA LEU A 173 -7.85 7.21 15.26
C LEU A 173 -8.71 6.56 14.17
N ARG A 174 -8.85 5.23 14.17
CA ARG A 174 -9.72 4.51 13.21
C ARG A 174 -11.18 4.90 13.40
N SER A 175 -11.65 4.95 14.65
CA SER A 175 -13.01 5.38 14.98
C SER A 175 -13.25 6.82 14.53
N MET A 176 -12.30 7.71 14.83
CA MET A 176 -12.35 9.11 14.40
C MET A 176 -12.39 9.26 12.86
N SER A 177 -11.60 8.46 12.13
CA SER A 177 -11.63 8.45 10.66
C SER A 177 -12.99 7.99 10.12
N ILE A 178 -13.58 6.94 10.70
CA ILE A 178 -14.89 6.41 10.30
C ILE A 178 -15.99 7.44 10.57
N ASP A 179 -15.97 8.12 11.73
CA ASP A 179 -16.91 9.19 12.09
C ASP A 179 -16.82 10.38 11.11
N LYS A 180 -15.63 10.62 10.55
CA LYS A 180 -15.38 11.63 9.51
C LYS A 180 -15.71 11.14 8.09
N GLY A 181 -16.27 9.93 7.95
CA GLY A 181 -16.69 9.38 6.66
C GLY A 181 -15.58 8.77 5.82
N LEU A 182 -14.41 8.51 6.40
CA LEU A 182 -13.30 7.84 5.73
C LEU A 182 -13.40 6.32 5.90
N MET A 183 -12.94 5.58 4.90
CA MET A 183 -12.61 4.16 5.09
C MET A 183 -11.25 4.05 5.77
N VAL A 184 -11.06 3.00 6.56
CA VAL A 184 -9.79 2.72 7.24
C VAL A 184 -9.24 1.36 6.84
N VAL A 185 -7.92 1.30 6.67
CA VAL A 185 -7.18 0.09 6.31
C VAL A 185 -6.03 -0.09 7.30
N PHE A 186 -5.92 -1.27 7.89
CA PHE A 186 -4.93 -1.54 8.93
C PHE A 186 -4.56 -3.02 9.00
N PRO A 187 -3.34 -3.38 9.46
CA PRO A 187 -2.94 -4.76 9.66
C PRO A 187 -3.84 -5.48 10.68
N SER A 188 -4.28 -6.70 10.36
CA SER A 188 -5.04 -7.55 11.26
C SER A 188 -4.76 -9.03 10.94
N GLY A 189 -4.03 -9.70 11.83
CA GLY A 189 -3.49 -11.04 11.54
C GLY A 189 -2.50 -10.97 10.37
N ASP A 190 -2.64 -11.87 9.41
CA ASP A 190 -1.69 -12.03 8.30
C ASP A 190 -1.99 -11.09 7.11
N ARG A 191 -3.00 -10.22 7.21
CA ARG A 191 -3.51 -9.39 6.11
C ARG A 191 -3.97 -8.01 6.56
N TYR A 192 -4.18 -7.12 5.60
CA TYR A 192 -4.89 -5.86 5.84
C TYR A 192 -6.41 -6.07 5.92
N LYS A 193 -7.02 -5.46 6.93
CA LYS A 193 -8.48 -5.36 7.10
C LYS A 193 -8.95 -3.99 6.64
N VAL A 194 -10.16 -3.94 6.10
CA VAL A 194 -10.83 -2.69 5.68
C VAL A 194 -12.10 -2.53 6.50
N GLU A 195 -12.29 -1.34 7.07
CA GLU A 195 -13.53 -0.92 7.72
C GLU A 195 -14.06 0.33 7.01
N ALA A 196 -15.38 0.43 6.88
CA ALA A 196 -16.04 1.47 6.11
C ALA A 196 -17.19 2.10 6.90
N PRO A 197 -17.48 3.40 6.70
CA PRO A 197 -18.65 4.04 7.30
C PRO A 197 -19.96 3.40 6.81
N GLN A 198 -20.95 3.27 7.69
CA GLN A 198 -22.24 2.64 7.36
C GLN A 198 -22.97 3.34 6.19
N GLY A 199 -22.81 4.67 6.06
CA GLY A 199 -23.43 5.48 5.01
C GLY A 199 -22.87 5.26 3.61
N LEU A 200 -21.75 4.55 3.46
CA LEU A 200 -21.10 4.32 2.16
C LEU A 200 -21.99 3.51 1.18
N MET A 201 -22.94 2.75 1.72
CA MET A 201 -23.83 1.84 1.00
C MET A 201 -25.01 2.51 0.28
N GLY A 202 -25.33 3.78 0.56
CA GLY A 202 -26.47 4.48 -0.05
C GLY A 202 -27.73 3.62 -0.19
N THR A 203 -28.48 3.37 0.89
CA THR A 203 -29.77 2.64 0.89
C THR A 203 -29.84 1.47 -0.11
N VAL A 204 -29.05 0.42 0.12
CA VAL A 204 -29.50 -0.91 -0.34
C VAL A 204 -30.74 -1.21 0.48
N LYS A 205 -31.94 -1.10 -0.12
CA LYS A 205 -33.14 -1.74 0.43
C LYS A 205 -32.75 -3.19 0.64
N VAL A 206 -32.57 -3.56 1.90
CA VAL A 206 -32.47 -4.96 2.30
C VAL A 206 -33.82 -5.57 1.94
N CYS A 207 -33.93 -6.17 0.76
CA CYS A 207 -34.97 -7.16 0.52
C CYS A 207 -34.63 -8.35 1.42
N THR A 208 -35.13 -8.31 2.64
CA THR A 208 -35.34 -9.53 3.44
C THR A 208 -36.37 -10.36 2.68
N TYR A 209 -35.90 -11.39 1.99
CA TYR A 209 -36.78 -12.50 1.65
C TYR A 209 -36.89 -13.36 2.92
N LEU A 210 -38.13 -13.45 3.42
CA LEU A 210 -38.58 -14.44 4.39
C LEU A 210 -38.33 -15.86 3.87
#